data_AF-A0A2A2YE27-F1
#
_entry.id   AF-A0A2A2YE27-F1
#
_cell.length_a   1.000
_cell.length_b   1.000
_cell.length_c   1.000
_cell.angle_alpha   90.00
_cell.angle_beta   90.00
_cell.angle_gamma   90.00
#
_symmetry.space_group_name_H-M   'P 1'
#
loop_
_entity.id
_entity.type
_entity.pdbx_description
1 polymer ?
#
loop_
_entity_poly.entity_id
_entity_poly.type
_entity_poly.pdbx_seq_one_letter_code
_entity_poly.pdbx_strand_id
1 'polypeptide(L)'
;MSEQIQSILVLGGGSAGLIAAISLKRKIPHVNVTLLRSSDIGIIGVGEGTTPNFPAHMFDYLGIKRKTFFAIAKPTWKLGIRFLWGSIFSYVWLLCIYGYKNPFNLFF
;
A
#
# COMPACT_ATOMS: atom_id res chain seq x y z
N MET A 1 -12.66 -32.30 -15.51
CA MET A 1 -13.20 -30.98 -15.15
C MET A 1 -12.32 -30.42 -14.03
N SER A 2 -11.72 -29.24 -14.20
CA SER A 2 -11.07 -28.55 -13.08
C SER A 2 -12.14 -27.94 -12.17
N GLU A 3 -12.10 -28.24 -10.87
CA GLU A 3 -13.01 -27.61 -9.91
C GLU A 3 -12.76 -26.11 -9.86
N GLN A 4 -13.82 -25.31 -9.94
CA GLN A 4 -13.72 -23.87 -9.78
C GLN A 4 -13.52 -23.52 -8.30
N ILE A 5 -12.53 -22.66 -8.03
CA ILE A 5 -12.29 -22.15 -6.67
C ILE A 5 -13.46 -21.24 -6.27
N GLN A 6 -14.18 -21.61 -5.21
CA GLN A 6 -15.33 -20.84 -4.71
C GLN A 6 -15.01 -20.01 -3.47
N SER A 7 -13.96 -20.37 -2.72
CA SER A 7 -13.60 -19.69 -1.47
C SER A 7 -12.09 -19.52 -1.32
N ILE A 8 -11.70 -18.40 -0.71
CA ILE A 8 -10.32 -18.06 -0.38
C ILE A 8 -10.28 -17.60 1.08
N LEU A 9 -9.39 -18.22 1.86
CA LEU A 9 -9.08 -17.80 3.22
C LEU A 9 -7.75 -17.05 3.24
N VAL A 10 -7.76 -15.80 3.68
CA VAL A 10 -6.57 -14.98 3.94
C VAL A 10 -6.23 -15.09 5.41
N LEU A 11 -5.09 -15.71 5.71
CA LEU A 11 -4.57 -15.87 7.07
C LEU A 11 -3.67 -14.67 7.41
N GLY A 12 -4.12 -13.83 8.34
CA GLY A 12 -3.38 -12.68 8.86
C GLY A 12 -4.10 -11.35 8.69
N GLY A 13 -4.20 -10.59 9.79
CA GLY A 13 -4.88 -9.28 9.85
C GLY A 13 -3.99 -8.06 9.65
N GLY A 14 -2.72 -8.25 9.29
CA GLY A 14 -1.81 -7.14 8.97
C GLY A 14 -2.12 -6.47 7.63
N SER A 15 -1.35 -5.43 7.30
CA SER A 15 -1.52 -4.65 6.06
C SER A 15 -1.54 -5.54 4.81
N ALA A 16 -0.63 -6.52 4.73
CA ALA A 16 -0.57 -7.46 3.61
C ALA A 16 -1.86 -8.27 3.44
N GLY A 17 -2.39 -8.84 4.54
CA GLY A 17 -3.61 -9.64 4.52
C GLY A 17 -4.84 -8.81 4.18
N LEU A 18 -4.98 -7.62 4.76
CA LEU A 18 -6.08 -6.71 4.45
C LEU A 18 -6.06 -6.28 2.98
N ILE A 19 -4.89 -5.85 2.46
CA ILE A 19 -4.75 -5.43 1.06
C ILE A 19 -5.03 -6.61 0.12
N ALA A 20 -4.56 -7.81 0.43
CA ALA A 20 -4.84 -9.00 -0.37
C ALA A 20 -6.33 -9.33 -0.39
N ALA A 21 -6.99 -9.38 0.78
CA ALA A 21 -8.40 -9.71 0.89
C ALA A 21 -9.31 -8.74 0.11
N ILE A 22 -9.10 -7.42 0.26
CA ILE A 22 -9.89 -6.42 -0.47
C ILE A 22 -9.58 -6.43 -1.97
N SER A 23 -8.33 -6.70 -2.36
CA SER A 23 -7.94 -6.78 -3.78
C SER A 23 -8.54 -7.99 -4.47
N LEU A 24 -8.57 -9.14 -3.78
CA LEU A 24 -9.21 -10.36 -4.26
C LEU A 24 -10.72 -10.17 -4.36
N LYS A 25 -11.35 -9.59 -3.33
CA LYS A 25 -12.80 -9.34 -3.34
C LYS A 25 -13.21 -8.38 -4.46
N ARG A 26 -12.37 -7.38 -4.76
CA ARG A 26 -12.55 -6.45 -5.89
C ARG A 26 -12.36 -7.15 -7.25
N LYS A 27 -11.34 -8.00 -7.39
CA LYS A 27 -11.00 -8.67 -8.66
C LYS A 27 -11.99 -9.76 -9.04
N ILE A 28 -12.40 -10.55 -8.05
CA ILE A 28 -13.17 -11.79 -8.22
C ILE A 28 -14.38 -11.76 -7.28
N PRO A 29 -15.42 -10.96 -7.60
CA PRO A 29 -16.50 -10.66 -6.66
C PRO A 29 -17.34 -11.89 -6.27
N HIS A 30 -17.38 -12.91 -7.14
CA HIS A 30 -18.14 -14.16 -6.96
C HIS A 30 -17.46 -15.14 -6.00
N VAL A 31 -16.16 -15.00 -5.73
CA VAL A 31 -15.46 -15.83 -4.75
C VAL A 31 -15.71 -15.29 -3.34
N ASN A 32 -15.94 -16.20 -2.40
CA ASN A 32 -16.04 -15.86 -0.99
C ASN A 32 -14.62 -15.62 -0.43
N VAL A 33 -14.37 -14.44 0.13
CA VAL A 33 -13.06 -14.09 0.68
C VAL A 33 -13.23 -13.86 2.19
N THR A 34 -12.60 -14.73 2.98
CA THR A 34 -12.60 -14.64 4.45
C THR A 34 -11.21 -14.22 4.92
N LEU A 35 -11.15 -13.30 5.88
CA LEU A 35 -9.90 -12.93 6.55
C LEU A 35 -9.94 -13.44 7.99
N LEU A 36 -8.94 -14.24 8.37
CA LEU A 36 -8.77 -14.72 9.74
C LEU A 36 -7.60 -14.00 10.40
N ARG A 37 -7.87 -13.33 11.52
CA ARG A 37 -6.85 -12.73 12.39
C ARG A 37 -6.83 -13.44 13.74
N SER A 38 -5.65 -13.63 14.29
CA SER A 38 -5.50 -14.05 15.68
C SER A 38 -5.86 -12.86 16.60
N SER A 39 -6.55 -13.14 17.71
CA SER A 39 -6.71 -12.19 18.81
C SER A 39 -5.43 -12.03 19.62
N ASP A 40 -4.64 -13.10 19.69
CA ASP A 40 -3.52 -13.24 20.62
C ASP A 40 -2.20 -12.79 19.99
N ILE A 41 -2.09 -12.94 18.66
CA ILE A 41 -0.92 -12.54 17.89
C ILE A 41 -1.20 -11.21 17.19
N GLY A 42 -0.55 -10.16 17.67
CA GLY A 42 -0.60 -8.82 17.08
C GLY A 42 0.10 -8.74 15.72
N ILE A 43 -0.03 -7.58 15.07
CA ILE A 43 0.71 -7.26 13.84
C ILE A 43 2.06 -6.65 14.19
N ILE A 44 3.02 -6.71 13.25
CA ILE A 44 4.38 -6.19 13.46
C ILE A 44 4.44 -4.67 13.71
N GLY A 45 3.45 -3.91 13.24
CA GLY A 45 3.35 -2.46 13.48
C GLY A 45 4.38 -1.59 12.75
N VAL A 46 5.08 -2.12 11.74
CA VAL A 46 6.05 -1.39 10.90
C VAL A 46 5.66 -1.40 9.42
N GLY A 47 6.32 -0.58 8.59
CA GLY A 47 6.15 -0.59 7.13
C GLY A 47 5.35 0.58 6.56
N GLU A 48 5.67 1.80 6.97
CA GLU A 48 4.89 3.01 6.66
C GLU A 48 5.20 3.63 5.29
N GLY A 49 6.36 3.30 4.69
CA GLY A 49 6.78 3.83 3.40
C GLY A 49 6.32 2.97 2.21
N THR A 50 5.77 3.59 1.17
CA THR A 50 5.31 2.90 -0.04
C THR A 50 6.11 3.28 -1.29
N THR A 51 5.69 2.76 -2.45
CA THR A 51 6.20 3.11 -3.79
C THR A 51 5.13 3.86 -4.60
N PRO A 52 5.48 4.51 -5.74
CA PRO A 52 4.55 5.35 -6.50
C PRO A 52 3.31 4.64 -7.07
N ASN A 53 3.36 3.32 -7.22
CA ASN A 53 2.24 2.54 -7.74
C ASN A 53 1.16 2.30 -6.67
N PHE A 54 1.50 2.45 -5.38
CA PHE A 54 0.60 2.17 -4.27
C PHE A 54 -0.65 3.08 -4.23
N PRO A 55 -0.54 4.41 -4.43
CA PRO A 55 -1.72 5.28 -4.55
C PRO A 55 -2.70 4.87 -5.65
N ALA A 56 -2.20 4.46 -6.82
CA ALA A 56 -3.07 4.01 -7.92
C ALA A 56 -3.84 2.74 -7.55
N HIS A 57 -3.18 1.79 -6.88
CA HIS A 57 -3.84 0.58 -6.37
C HIS A 57 -4.93 0.91 -5.34
N MET A 58 -4.65 1.81 -4.40
CA MET A 58 -5.58 2.18 -3.33
C MET A 58 -6.79 2.97 -3.83
N PHE A 59 -6.56 3.99 -4.65
CA PHE A 59 -7.60 4.96 -5.00
C PHE A 59 -8.33 4.60 -6.30
N ASP A 60 -7.60 4.09 -7.29
CA ASP A 60 -8.17 3.88 -8.62
C ASP A 60 -8.69 2.43 -8.73
N TYR A 61 -7.88 1.45 -8.31
CA TYR A 61 -8.29 0.04 -8.37
C TYR A 61 -9.27 -0.34 -7.24
N LEU A 62 -8.89 -0.11 -5.98
CA LEU A 62 -9.72 -0.45 -4.82
C LEU A 62 -10.85 0.55 -4.57
N GLY A 63 -10.78 1.74 -5.17
CA GLY A 63 -11.84 2.75 -5.06
C GLY A 63 -11.94 3.40 -3.68
N ILE A 64 -10.88 3.38 -2.87
CA ILE A 64 -10.87 4.03 -1.56
C ILE A 64 -10.97 5.55 -1.77
N LYS A 65 -11.90 6.19 -1.07
CA LYS A 65 -12.08 7.64 -1.16
C LYS A 65 -10.85 8.35 -0.61
N ARG A 66 -10.16 9.10 -1.47
CA ARG A 66 -8.97 9.90 -1.11
C ARG A 66 -9.24 10.79 0.12
N LYS A 67 -10.36 11.50 0.16
CA LYS A 67 -10.73 12.37 1.30
C LYS A 67 -10.77 11.61 2.64
N THR A 68 -11.38 10.42 2.67
CA THR A 68 -11.46 9.59 3.87
C THR A 68 -10.10 9.04 4.26
N PHE A 69 -9.31 8.58 3.27
CA PHE A 69 -7.95 8.11 3.51
C PHE A 69 -7.08 9.20 4.13
N PHE A 70 -7.05 10.41 3.57
CA PHE A 70 -6.25 11.52 4.09
C PHE A 70 -6.70 11.97 5.48
N ALA A 71 -8.01 11.96 5.77
CA ALA A 71 -8.54 12.34 7.08
C ALA A 71 -8.13 11.35 8.20
N ILE A 72 -8.12 10.05 7.89
CA ILE A 72 -7.83 8.98 8.88
C ILE A 72 -6.33 8.69 8.95
N ALA A 73 -5.69 8.43 7.81
CA ALA A 73 -4.32 7.94 7.75
C ALA A 73 -3.25 9.05 7.86
N LYS A 74 -3.63 10.31 7.59
CA LYS A 74 -2.74 11.48 7.67
C LYS A 74 -1.36 11.24 6.99
N PRO A 75 -1.34 10.80 5.72
CA PRO A 75 -0.10 10.42 5.04
C PRO A 75 0.79 11.64 4.78
N THR A 76 2.11 11.41 4.71
CA THR A 76 3.09 12.38 4.21
C THR A 76 3.58 12.00 2.81
N TRP A 77 4.17 12.96 2.10
CA TRP A 77 4.68 12.74 0.75
C TRP A 77 6.11 12.20 0.78
N LYS A 78 6.29 10.99 0.26
CA LYS A 78 7.62 10.40 0.06
C LYS A 78 8.15 10.76 -1.33
N LEU A 79 9.02 11.77 -1.41
CA LEU A 79 9.60 12.24 -2.69
C LEU A 79 10.74 11.36 -3.21
N GLY A 80 11.35 10.56 -2.35
CA GLY A 80 12.51 9.76 -2.73
C GLY A 80 13.14 9.05 -1.54
N ILE A 81 14.33 8.51 -1.77
CA ILE A 81 15.19 7.92 -0.74
C ILE A 81 16.51 8.68 -0.75
N ARG A 82 16.91 9.20 0.41
CA ARG A 82 18.25 9.74 0.61
C ARG A 82 19.15 8.61 1.09
N PHE A 83 20.14 8.26 0.28
CA PHE A 83 21.11 7.23 0.63
C PHE A 83 22.27 7.87 1.40
N LEU A 84 22.42 7.47 2.66
CA LEU A 84 23.60 7.74 3.48
C LEU A 84 24.44 6.46 3.53
N TRP A 85 24.98 6.06 2.38
CA TRP A 85 25.60 4.75 2.22
C TRP A 85 26.73 4.79 1.18
N GLY A 86 27.85 4.10 1.45
CA GLY A 86 29.03 4.05 0.60
C GLY A 86 30.13 5.05 0.98
N SER A 87 31.29 4.97 0.31
CA SER A 87 32.47 5.82 0.57
C SER A 87 32.40 7.21 -0.08
N ILE A 88 31.46 7.42 -0.99
CA ILE A 88 31.27 8.67 -1.73
C ILE A 88 29.91 9.27 -1.33
N PHE A 89 29.93 10.57 -1.01
CA PHE A 89 28.85 11.53 -0.79
C PHE A 89 27.39 11.04 -0.91
N SER A 90 26.56 11.48 0.04
CA SER A 90 25.11 11.28 0.04
C SER A 90 24.48 11.56 -1.33
N TYR A 91 23.85 10.56 -1.94
CA TYR A 91 23.06 10.74 -3.17
C TYR A 91 21.57 10.55 -2.90
N VAL A 92 20.75 11.28 -3.65
CA VAL A 92 19.29 11.25 -3.52
C VAL A 92 18.72 10.52 -4.72
N TRP A 93 18.00 9.43 -4.45
CA TRP A 93 17.17 8.80 -5.46
C TRP A 93 15.78 9.41 -5.39
N LEU A 94 15.57 10.44 -6.21
CA LEU A 94 14.26 11.04 -6.39
C LEU A 94 13.37 10.03 -7.10
N LEU A 95 12.18 9.80 -6.54
CA LEU A 95 11.12 9.16 -7.29
C LEU A 95 10.73 10.20 -8.35
N CYS A 96 11.29 10.05 -9.56
CA CYS A 96 10.96 10.91 -10.68
C CYS A 96 9.48 10.72 -10.98
N ILE A 97 8.65 11.61 -10.43
CA ILE A 97 7.23 11.70 -10.74
C ILE A 97 7.17 12.25 -12.16
N TYR A 98 7.00 11.38 -13.15
CA TYR A 98 6.54 11.81 -14.48
C TYR A 98 5.19 12.51 -14.29
N GLY A 99 5.19 13.84 -14.11
CA GLY A 99 3.97 14.65 -14.12
C GLY A 99 3.86 15.85 -13.17
N TYR A 100 4.77 16.09 -12.20
CA TYR A 100 4.61 17.23 -11.28
C TYR A 100 5.51 18.42 -11.64
N LYS A 101 4.94 19.42 -12.33
CA LYS A 101 5.59 20.70 -12.67
C LYS A 101 5.56 21.71 -11.50
N ASN A 102 6.15 21.38 -10.36
CA ASN A 102 6.50 22.41 -9.38
C ASN A 102 7.60 21.94 -8.40
N PRO A 103 8.83 22.49 -8.49
CA PRO A 103 9.95 22.09 -7.64
C PRO A 103 10.00 22.79 -6.28
N PHE A 104 9.09 23.72 -5.98
CA PHE A 104 9.11 24.52 -4.75
C PHE A 104 7.96 24.13 -3.82
N ASN A 105 8.19 23.08 -3.02
CA ASN A 105 7.67 22.93 -1.65
C ASN A 105 8.18 21.58 -1.10
N LEU A 106 9.48 21.54 -0.81
CA LEU A 106 10.03 20.57 0.13
C LEU A 106 9.97 21.20 1.53
N PHE A 107 8.97 20.82 2.31
CA PHE A 107 9.06 20.92 3.77
C PHE A 107 9.04 19.50 4.33
N PHE A 108 9.99 19.26 5.25
CA PHE A 108 10.06 18.07 6.10
C PHE A 108 8.83 17.98 7.00
#